data_AF-A0A830FB00-F1
#
_entry.id   AF-A0A830FB00-F1
#
_cell.length_a   1.000
_cell.length_b   1.000
_cell.length_c   1.000
_cell.angle_alpha   90.00
_cell.angle_beta   90.00
_cell.angle_gamma   90.00
#
_symmetry.space_group_name_H-M   'P 1'
#
loop_
_entity.id
_entity.type
_entity.pdbx_description
1 polymer ?
#
loop_
_entity_poly.entity_id
_entity_poly.type
_entity_poly.pdbx_seq_one_letter_code
_entity_poly.pdbx_strand_id
1 'polypeptide(L)'
;MTHPLVAAWSFEPTAISPRFLEIELDADAYPVDVDAVRLELHWFTTDDYYVHYIETRDTEYYQCRWDRHPKTDAPRSHFHLPPNAGTAIESPLGTHALEVLFTILDWVSERVSELHES
;
A
#
# COMPACT_ATOMS: atom_id res chain seq x y z
N MET A 1 7.80 -14.12 -9.79
CA MET A 1 6.43 -13.91 -10.30
C MET A 1 6.14 -12.43 -10.20
N THR A 2 5.53 -11.85 -11.23
CA THR A 2 5.02 -10.48 -11.22
C THR A 2 3.52 -10.54 -10.93
N HIS A 3 3.02 -9.60 -10.14
CA HIS A 3 1.59 -9.49 -9.86
C HIS A 3 0.91 -8.76 -11.03
N PRO A 4 -0.30 -9.15 -11.48
CA PRO A 4 -0.92 -8.64 -12.70
C PRO A 4 -1.19 -7.12 -12.69
N LEU A 5 -1.41 -6.53 -11.51
CA LEU A 5 -1.59 -5.08 -11.40
C LEU A 5 -0.31 -4.25 -11.49
N VAL A 6 0.88 -4.86 -11.52
CA VAL A 6 2.14 -4.10 -11.49
C VAL A 6 2.56 -3.74 -12.91
N ALA A 7 2.47 -2.45 -13.26
CA ALA A 7 2.91 -1.92 -14.55
C ALA A 7 4.42 -1.64 -14.56
N ALA A 8 4.92 -0.99 -13.50
CA ALA A 8 6.34 -0.69 -13.33
C ALA A 8 6.71 -0.62 -11.84
N TRP A 9 8.00 -0.55 -11.56
CA TRP A 9 8.53 -0.33 -10.22
C TRP A 9 9.86 0.41 -10.28
N SER A 10 10.14 1.20 -9.25
CA SER A 10 11.45 1.81 -9.02
C SER A 10 11.92 1.48 -7.60
N PHE A 11 13.19 1.10 -7.47
CA PHE A 11 13.83 0.91 -6.17
C PHE A 11 14.82 2.06 -5.96
N GLU A 12 14.46 3.00 -5.10
CA GLU A 12 15.17 4.26 -4.89
C GLU A 12 15.68 4.38 -3.44
N PRO A 13 16.70 3.58 -3.08
CA PRO A 13 17.25 3.63 -1.73
C PRO A 13 17.96 4.96 -1.49
N THR A 14 17.71 5.58 -0.34
CA THR A 14 18.45 6.75 0.14
C THR A 14 19.22 6.42 1.41
N ALA A 15 20.10 7.32 1.85
CA ALA A 15 20.75 7.19 3.16
C ALA A 15 19.74 7.16 4.33
N ILE A 16 18.54 7.74 4.11
CA ILE A 16 17.46 7.80 5.11
C ILE A 16 16.56 6.56 4.99
N SER A 17 16.31 6.08 3.77
CA SER A 17 15.48 4.91 3.50
C SER A 17 16.20 3.97 2.54
N PRO A 18 17.07 3.07 3.03
CA PRO A 18 17.86 2.18 2.19
C PRO A 18 17.04 1.05 1.53
N ARG A 19 15.72 1.01 1.74
CA ARG A 19 14.79 0.01 1.22
C ARG A 19 13.45 0.67 0.89
N PHE A 20 13.48 1.59 -0.07
CA PHE A 20 12.28 2.24 -0.61
C PHE A 20 11.97 1.67 -1.99
N LEU A 21 10.75 1.15 -2.13
CA LEU A 21 10.22 0.60 -3.37
C LEU A 21 8.92 1.35 -3.69
N GLU A 22 8.89 1.99 -4.85
CA GLU A 22 7.67 2.54 -5.43
C GLU A 22 7.17 1.58 -6.51
N ILE A 23 5.88 1.26 -6.48
CA ILE A 23 5.21 0.40 -7.44
C ILE A 23 4.15 1.22 -8.15
N GLU A 24 4.28 1.31 -9.47
CA GLU A 24 3.28 1.87 -10.36
C GLU A 24 2.31 0.76 -10.74
N LEU A 25 1.04 0.98 -10.44
CA LEU A 25 -0.02 0.04 -10.78
C LEU A 25 -0.60 0.36 -12.16
N ASP A 26 -1.07 -0.67 -12.85
CA ASP A 26 -1.67 -0.53 -14.19
C ASP A 26 -2.93 0.33 -14.11
N ALA A 27 -2.82 1.57 -14.61
CA ALA A 27 -3.92 2.53 -14.61
C ALA A 27 -5.11 2.06 -15.48
N ASP A 28 -4.87 1.25 -16.52
CA ASP A 28 -5.93 0.70 -17.37
C ASP A 28 -6.77 -0.36 -16.62
N ALA A 29 -6.26 -0.88 -15.49
CA ALA A 29 -7.02 -1.76 -14.61
C ALA A 29 -8.05 -0.99 -13.77
N TYR A 30 -7.95 0.34 -13.65
CA TYR A 30 -8.85 1.18 -12.85
C TYR A 30 -9.96 1.80 -13.70
N PRO A 31 -11.14 2.11 -13.12
CA PRO A 31 -12.13 2.91 -13.80
C PRO A 31 -11.70 4.37 -13.96
N VAL A 32 -12.38 5.07 -14.87
CA VAL A 32 -12.02 6.43 -15.34
C VAL A 32 -12.06 7.51 -14.26
N ASP A 33 -12.66 7.22 -13.10
CA ASP A 33 -12.73 8.12 -11.95
C ASP A 33 -11.46 8.13 -11.08
N VAL A 34 -10.48 7.27 -11.39
CA VAL A 34 -9.17 7.21 -10.72
C VAL A 34 -8.09 7.72 -11.67
N ASP A 35 -7.52 8.89 -11.35
CA ASP A 35 -6.56 9.59 -12.21
C ASP A 35 -5.13 9.01 -12.12
N ALA A 36 -4.74 8.55 -10.93
CA ALA A 36 -3.42 7.98 -10.69
C ALA A 36 -3.43 7.07 -9.45
N VAL A 37 -2.54 6.08 -9.46
CA VAL A 37 -2.44 5.07 -8.40
C VAL A 37 -0.99 4.80 -8.04
N ARG A 38 -0.71 4.71 -6.74
CA ARG A 38 0.64 4.41 -6.23
C ARG A 38 0.58 3.46 -5.05
N LEU A 39 1.59 2.61 -4.98
CA LEU A 39 1.88 1.81 -3.80
C LEU A 39 3.33 2.06 -3.38
N GLU A 40 3.50 2.71 -2.25
CA GLU A 40 4.80 3.07 -1.68
C GLU A 40 5.14 2.11 -0.53
N LEU A 41 6.35 1.56 -0.53
CA LEU A 41 6.80 0.62 0.50
C LEU A 41 8.17 1.01 1.08
N HIS A 42 8.22 1.09 2.41
CA HIS A 42 9.46 1.31 3.18
C HIS A 42 9.69 0.19 4.17
N TRP A 43 10.85 -0.46 4.13
CA TRP A 43 11.18 -1.59 5.02
C TRP A 43 12.41 -1.26 5.85
N PHE A 44 12.44 -1.71 7.11
CA PHE A 44 13.58 -1.49 7.99
C PHE A 44 14.29 -2.81 8.29
N THR A 45 15.54 -2.72 8.77
CA THR A 45 16.28 -3.89 9.27
C THR A 45 15.72 -4.42 10.58
N THR A 46 14.80 -3.68 11.21
CA THR A 46 14.11 -4.02 12.47
C THR A 46 12.81 -4.80 12.26
N ASP A 47 12.54 -5.24 11.03
CA ASP A 47 11.28 -5.85 10.59
C ASP A 47 10.05 -4.92 10.70
N ASP A 48 10.29 -3.63 10.86
CA ASP A 48 9.27 -2.59 10.77
C ASP A 48 9.05 -2.21 9.29
N TYR A 49 7.88 -1.67 8.97
CA TYR A 49 7.55 -1.20 7.62
C TYR A 49 6.44 -0.16 7.62
N TYR A 50 6.35 0.56 6.51
CA TYR A 50 5.19 1.38 6.14
C TYR A 50 4.86 1.05 4.68
N VAL A 51 3.58 0.78 4.41
CA VAL A 51 3.05 0.62 3.06
C VAL A 51 1.89 1.57 2.88
N HIS A 52 1.93 2.40 1.84
CA HIS A 52 0.90 3.41 1.57
C HIS A 52 0.32 3.20 0.18
N TYR A 53 -0.98 2.91 0.12
CA TYR A 53 -1.73 2.87 -1.12
C TYR A 53 -2.50 4.18 -1.29
N ILE A 54 -2.38 4.79 -2.48
CA ILE A 54 -2.97 6.10 -2.79
C ILE A 54 -3.63 6.03 -4.17
N GLU A 55 -4.91 6.37 -4.22
CA GLU A 55 -5.64 6.74 -5.43
C GLU A 55 -5.81 8.26 -5.43
N THR A 56 -5.39 8.91 -6.52
CA THR A 56 -5.73 10.31 -6.81
C THR A 56 -6.99 10.32 -7.66
N ARG A 57 -7.98 11.11 -7.25
CA ARG A 57 -9.24 11.36 -7.96
C ARG A 57 -9.44 12.87 -8.07
N ASP A 58 -10.27 13.34 -9.01
CA ASP A 58 -10.47 14.75 -9.36
C ASP A 58 -10.23 15.76 -8.20
N THR A 59 -11.05 15.71 -7.15
CA THR A 59 -10.92 16.60 -5.98
C THR A 59 -10.60 15.89 -4.67
N GLU A 60 -10.33 14.59 -4.69
CA GLU A 60 -10.20 13.79 -3.47
C GLU A 60 -9.14 12.69 -3.58
N TYR A 61 -8.75 12.16 -2.42
CA TYR A 61 -7.86 11.01 -2.33
C TYR A 61 -8.59 9.87 -1.66
N TYR A 62 -8.35 8.65 -2.16
CA TYR A 62 -8.64 7.43 -1.45
C TYR A 62 -7.30 6.79 -1.06
N GLN A 63 -7.08 6.60 0.24
CA GLN A 63 -5.81 6.09 0.74
C GLN A 63 -5.97 5.22 1.98
N CYS A 64 -5.10 4.22 2.09
CA CYS A 64 -4.97 3.37 3.26
C CYS A 64 -3.50 3.03 3.50
N ARG A 65 -3.16 2.62 4.73
CA ARG A 65 -1.76 2.37 5.10
C ARG A 65 -1.60 1.13 5.98
N TRP A 66 -0.60 0.32 5.71
CA TRP A 66 -0.18 -0.77 6.59
C TRP A 66 1.12 -0.36 7.26
N ASP A 67 1.05 -0.23 8.57
CA ASP A 67 2.12 0.27 9.39
C ASP A 67 2.53 -0.82 10.37
N ARG A 68 3.84 -1.06 10.46
CA ARG A 68 4.43 -1.86 11.50
C ARG A 68 5.54 -1.07 12.17
N HIS A 69 5.29 -0.60 13.39
CA HIS A 69 6.28 0.10 14.20
C HIS A 69 5.87 0.13 15.68
N PRO A 70 6.80 0.40 16.60
CA PRO A 70 6.46 0.64 18.00
C PRO A 70 5.49 1.82 18.14
N LYS A 71 4.36 1.61 18.83
CA LYS A 71 3.36 2.64 19.14
C LYS A 71 2.70 2.32 20.48
N THR A 72 2.42 3.35 21.29
CA THR A 72 1.92 3.15 22.67
C THR A 72 0.43 2.84 22.73
N ASP A 73 -0.34 3.35 21.76
CA ASP A 73 -1.80 3.35 21.72
C ASP A 73 -2.39 2.50 20.58
N ALA A 74 -1.56 1.73 19.87
CA ALA A 74 -2.01 0.82 18.81
C ALA A 74 -1.20 -0.48 18.79
N PRO A 75 -1.76 -1.58 18.25
CA PRO A 75 -1.00 -2.79 17.95
C PRO A 75 0.22 -2.48 17.08
N ARG A 76 1.31 -3.23 17.30
CA ARG A 76 2.57 -2.99 16.58
C ARG A 76 2.40 -3.05 15.07
N SER A 77 1.63 -4.02 14.57
CA SER A 77 1.15 -4.07 13.18
C SER A 77 -0.28 -3.55 13.14
N HIS A 78 -0.54 -2.50 12.37
CA HIS A 78 -1.87 -1.92 12.24
C HIS A 78 -2.16 -1.46 10.81
N PHE A 79 -3.44 -1.45 10.46
CA PHE A 79 -3.96 -1.00 9.19
C PHE A 79 -4.79 0.27 9.40
N HIS A 80 -4.37 1.35 8.76
CA HIS A 80 -5.10 2.60 8.66
C HIS A 80 -6.14 2.50 7.54
N LEU A 81 -7.41 2.52 7.92
CA LEU A 81 -8.53 2.28 7.02
C LEU A 81 -8.67 3.39 5.96
N PRO A 82 -9.09 3.02 4.74
CA PRO A 82 -9.56 3.99 3.76
C PRO A 82 -10.87 4.67 4.20
N PRO A 83 -11.26 5.80 3.59
CA PRO A 83 -10.61 6.46 2.45
C PRO A 83 -9.47 7.42 2.82
N ASN A 84 -9.23 7.67 4.10
CA ASN A 84 -8.39 8.79 4.55
C ASN A 84 -7.21 8.36 5.44
N ALA A 85 -6.89 7.06 5.47
CA ALA A 85 -5.90 6.47 6.37
C ALA A 85 -6.07 6.90 7.85
N GLY A 86 -7.31 7.09 8.29
CA GLY A 86 -7.64 7.64 9.61
C GLY A 86 -7.52 6.60 10.72
N THR A 87 -8.60 5.83 10.92
CA THR A 87 -8.70 4.83 11.99
C THR A 87 -7.69 3.71 11.79
N ALA A 88 -6.89 3.42 12.82
CA ALA A 88 -5.99 2.28 12.85
C ALA A 88 -6.66 1.07 13.54
N ILE A 89 -6.63 -0.08 12.88
CA ILE A 89 -7.05 -1.37 13.45
C ILE A 89 -5.87 -2.35 13.44
N GLU A 90 -5.96 -3.44 14.20
CA GLU A 90 -4.94 -4.49 14.17
C GLU A 90 -4.77 -5.06 12.76
N SER A 91 -3.53 -5.24 12.33
CA SER A 91 -3.21 -5.90 11.05
C SER A 91 -2.66 -7.31 11.30
N PRO A 92 -3.16 -8.34 10.60
CA PRO A 92 -2.64 -9.70 10.72
C PRO A 92 -1.32 -9.92 9.98
N LEU A 93 -0.81 -8.90 9.29
CA LEU A 93 0.39 -9.02 8.45
C LEU A 93 1.64 -9.31 9.31
N GLY A 94 2.40 -10.31 8.86
CA GLY A 94 3.68 -10.70 9.44
C GLY A 94 4.82 -9.74 9.08
N THR A 95 6.05 -10.27 9.05
CA THR A 95 7.28 -9.49 8.79
C THR A 95 8.00 -9.88 7.50
N HIS A 96 7.67 -11.02 6.89
CA HIS A 96 8.30 -11.43 5.65
C HIS A 96 7.84 -10.51 4.53
N ALA A 97 8.76 -9.71 4.02
CA ALA A 97 8.34 -8.52 3.32
C ALA A 97 7.80 -8.76 1.90
N LEU A 98 8.15 -9.88 1.26
CA LEU A 98 7.44 -10.33 0.07
C LEU A 98 6.02 -10.81 0.38
N GLU A 99 5.80 -11.48 1.53
CA GLU A 99 4.43 -11.91 1.91
C GLU A 99 3.57 -10.67 2.16
N VAL A 100 4.09 -9.69 2.89
CA VAL A 100 3.43 -8.38 3.11
C VAL A 100 3.08 -7.73 1.78
N LEU A 101 4.04 -7.60 0.86
CA LEU A 101 3.81 -6.98 -0.44
C LEU A 101 2.73 -7.70 -1.25
N PHE A 102 2.80 -9.02 -1.39
CA PHE A 102 1.83 -9.77 -2.19
C PHE A 102 0.43 -9.75 -1.56
N THR A 103 0.31 -9.87 -0.23
CA THR A 103 -1.00 -9.74 0.44
C THR A 103 -1.62 -8.36 0.23
N ILE A 104 -0.81 -7.29 0.22
CA ILE A 104 -1.31 -5.94 -0.06
C ILE A 104 -1.71 -5.78 -1.53
N LEU A 105 -0.94 -6.34 -2.47
CA LEU A 105 -1.30 -6.34 -3.89
C LEU A 105 -2.60 -7.14 -4.17
N ASP A 106 -2.83 -8.23 -3.44
CA ASP A 106 -4.09 -8.98 -3.51
C ASP A 106 -5.26 -8.12 -3.00
N TRP A 107 -5.08 -7.42 -1.85
CA TRP A 107 -6.08 -6.47 -1.33
C TRP A 107 -6.39 -5.35 -2.33
N VAL A 108 -5.36 -4.80 -2.98
CA VAL A 108 -5.54 -3.78 -4.03
C VAL A 108 -6.31 -4.34 -5.22
N SER A 109 -6.06 -5.60 -5.61
CA SER A 109 -6.83 -6.27 -6.68
C SER A 109 -8.31 -6.41 -6.35
N GLU A 110 -8.64 -6.76 -5.12
CA GLU A 110 -10.03 -6.82 -4.65
C GLU A 110 -10.68 -5.43 -4.71
N ARG A 111 -9.97 -4.40 -4.23
CA ARG A 111 -10.41 -3.01 -4.29
C ARG A 111 -10.67 -2.53 -5.72
N VAL A 112 -9.78 -2.84 -6.67
CA VAL A 112 -9.98 -2.53 -8.10
C VAL A 112 -11.23 -3.21 -8.64
N SER A 113 -11.43 -4.49 -8.29
CA SER A 113 -12.63 -5.24 -8.71
C SER A 113 -13.91 -4.60 -8.18
N GLU A 114 -13.93 -4.19 -6.89
CA GLU A 114 -15.08 -3.51 -6.28
C GLU A 114 -15.42 -2.18 -6.97
N LEU A 115 -14.43 -1.46 -7.49
CA LEU A 115 -14.65 -0.20 -8.21
C LEU A 115 -15.37 -0.37 -9.54
N HIS A 116 -15.20 -1.52 -10.20
CA HIS A 116 -15.91 -1.80 -11.45
C HIS A 116 -17.35 -2.27 -11.23
N GLU A 117 -17.67 -2.73 -10.01
CA GLU A 117 -19.01 -3.21 -9.64
C GLU A 117 -19.90 -2.13 -9.00
N SER A 118 -19.36 -0.93 -8.73
CA SER A 118 -20.07 0.21 -8.11
C SER A 118 -20.66 1.17 -9.14
#